data_AF-A0A1F4UE94-F1
#
_entry.id   AF-A0A1F4UE94-F1
#
_cell.length_a   1.000
_cell.length_b   1.000
_cell.length_c   1.000
_cell.angle_alpha   90.00
_cell.angle_beta   90.00
_cell.angle_gamma   90.00
#
_symmetry.space_group_name_H-M   'P 1'
#
loop_
_entity.id
_entity.type
_entity.pdbx_description
1 polymer ?
#
loop_
_entity_poly.entity_id
_entity_poly.type
_entity_poly.pdbx_seq_one_letter_code
_entity_poly.pdbx_strand_id
1 'polypeptide(L)'
;MTKCPKCSYENEKPIFFCSHCGFFLGIDQRLPLEMHRLIFMRADISGFTSLSEKMMAEEVMGFLNEVYENFVKTIGKYKGMLYQIIGDEIVVIFGYPRGSGFAPHMALLAADDLLKELLSIGKKRDLKETVGLKIGIVQEPAWIYKMKGQLKDVFIVTQGFRKSQALQKNAEINTVLVCGNLHASTKSFFVFQEVGEFVHGSLSIPAYEYIIKGT
;
A
#
# COMPACT_ATOMS: atom_id res chain seq x y z
N MET A 1 -2.10 2.61 -36.08
CA MET A 1 -1.79 4.03 -35.83
C MET A 1 -3.10 4.81 -35.73
N THR A 2 -3.13 5.92 -35.00
CA THR A 2 -4.27 6.85 -34.88
C THR A 2 -3.79 8.26 -35.20
N LYS A 3 -4.45 8.92 -36.15
CA LYS A 3 -4.13 10.31 -36.52
C LYS A 3 -4.82 11.27 -35.55
N CYS A 4 -4.08 12.23 -35.03
CA CYS A 4 -4.64 13.24 -34.13
C CYS A 4 -5.55 14.20 -34.89
N PRO A 5 -6.83 14.41 -34.50
CA PRO A 5 -7.71 15.34 -35.19
C PRO A 5 -7.33 16.81 -34.95
N LYS A 6 -6.50 17.10 -33.93
CA LYS A 6 -6.02 18.47 -33.64
C LYS A 6 -4.74 18.85 -34.40
N CYS A 7 -3.73 17.97 -34.46
CA CYS A 7 -2.42 18.31 -35.06
C CYS A 7 -2.00 17.40 -36.21
N SER A 8 -2.85 16.46 -36.63
CA SER A 8 -2.57 15.49 -37.70
C SER A 8 -1.39 14.53 -37.46
N TYR A 9 -0.73 14.58 -36.29
CA TYR A 9 0.35 13.66 -35.94
C TYR A 9 -0.15 12.21 -35.89
N GLU A 10 0.64 11.28 -36.44
CA GLU A 10 0.36 9.84 -36.42
C GLU A 10 0.92 9.21 -35.15
N ASN A 11 0.04 8.59 -34.37
CA ASN A 11 0.40 7.97 -33.10
C ASN A 11 0.29 6.43 -33.19
N GLU A 12 1.17 5.69 -32.53
CA GLU A 12 1.06 4.24 -32.39
C GLU A 12 -0.07 3.89 -31.41
N LYS A 13 -0.74 2.72 -31.54
CA LYS A 13 -1.80 2.31 -30.59
C LYS A 13 -1.24 1.35 -29.53
N PRO A 14 -1.77 1.32 -28.28
CA PRO A 14 -2.86 2.16 -27.76
C PRO A 14 -2.35 3.52 -27.24
N ILE A 15 -3.00 4.62 -27.61
CA ILE A 15 -2.73 5.95 -27.06
C ILE A 15 -4.02 6.68 -26.69
N PHE A 16 -4.02 7.33 -25.53
CA PHE A 16 -5.13 8.17 -25.06
C PHE A 16 -4.94 9.63 -25.45
N PHE A 17 -3.68 10.05 -25.58
CA PHE A 17 -3.29 11.40 -25.90
C PHE A 17 -2.34 11.40 -27.09
N CYS A 18 -2.45 12.41 -27.95
CA CYS A 18 -1.49 12.65 -29.00
C CYS A 18 -0.10 12.95 -28.40
N SER A 19 0.92 12.17 -28.76
CA SER A 19 2.29 12.36 -28.27
C SER A 19 2.92 13.70 -28.69
N HIS A 20 2.43 14.31 -29.77
CA HIS A 20 2.91 15.62 -30.23
C HIS A 20 2.21 16.82 -29.56
N CYS A 21 0.88 16.83 -29.43
CA CYS A 21 0.13 18.03 -29.01
C CYS A 21 -0.76 17.84 -27.77
N GLY A 22 -0.75 16.65 -27.16
CA GLY A 22 -1.53 16.33 -25.95
C GLY A 22 -3.04 16.23 -26.14
N PHE A 23 -3.56 16.32 -27.38
CA PHE A 23 -5.00 16.18 -27.62
C PHE A 23 -5.50 14.79 -27.22
N PHE A 24 -6.60 14.75 -26.48
CA PHE A 24 -7.23 13.49 -26.09
C PHE A 24 -7.87 12.82 -27.31
N LEU A 25 -7.35 11.67 -27.72
CA LEU A 25 -7.81 10.97 -28.93
C LEU A 25 -9.04 10.08 -28.70
N GLY A 26 -9.61 10.13 -27.49
CA GLY A 26 -10.75 9.31 -27.11
C GLY A 26 -10.35 7.92 -26.61
N ILE A 27 -11.31 7.26 -25.96
CA ILE A 27 -11.20 5.89 -25.47
C ILE A 27 -12.16 5.05 -26.31
N ASP A 28 -11.72 4.58 -27.48
CA ASP A 28 -12.59 3.78 -28.37
C ASP A 28 -12.77 2.33 -27.86
N GLN A 29 -12.12 1.97 -26.75
CA GLN A 29 -12.27 0.68 -26.09
C GLN A 29 -12.35 0.92 -24.59
N ARG A 30 -13.42 0.44 -23.94
CA ARG A 30 -13.42 0.29 -22.48
C ARG A 30 -12.14 -0.47 -22.11
N LEU A 31 -11.33 0.08 -21.20
CA LEU A 31 -10.14 -0.62 -20.72
C LEU A 31 -10.58 -2.04 -20.26
N PRO A 32 -9.92 -3.11 -20.70
CA PRO A 32 -10.22 -4.47 -20.26
C PRO A 32 -9.80 -4.63 -18.80
N LEU A 33 -10.64 -4.12 -17.90
CA LEU A 33 -10.41 -4.15 -16.47
C LEU A 33 -10.73 -5.55 -15.94
N GLU A 34 -9.74 -6.20 -15.34
CA GLU A 34 -9.94 -7.43 -14.58
C GLU A 34 -10.28 -7.07 -13.14
N MET A 35 -11.38 -7.59 -12.61
CA MET A 35 -11.72 -7.42 -11.19
C MET A 35 -11.00 -8.48 -10.36
N HIS A 36 -10.23 -8.02 -9.37
CA HIS A 36 -9.55 -8.84 -8.38
C HIS A 36 -9.98 -8.42 -6.97
N ARG A 37 -10.01 -9.37 -6.04
CA ARG A 37 -10.09 -9.06 -4.61
C ARG A 37 -8.67 -8.94 -4.07
N LEU A 38 -8.26 -7.74 -3.71
CA LEU A 38 -6.90 -7.43 -3.29
C LEU A 38 -6.87 -7.00 -1.83
N ILE A 39 -5.69 -7.13 -1.23
CA ILE A 39 -5.40 -6.58 0.08
C ILE A 39 -4.52 -5.36 -0.10
N PHE A 40 -4.93 -4.24 0.46
CA PHE A 40 -4.17 -2.98 0.47
C PHE A 40 -3.70 -2.74 1.89
N MET A 41 -2.40 -2.75 2.08
CA MET A 41 -1.74 -2.35 3.32
C MET A 41 -1.12 -0.98 3.11
N ARG A 42 -1.30 -0.11 4.10
CA ARG A 42 -0.62 1.16 4.21
C ARG A 42 0.09 1.20 5.56
N ALA A 43 1.39 1.48 5.55
CA ALA A 43 2.21 1.51 6.76
C ALA A 43 3.04 2.78 6.78
N ASP A 44 2.98 3.51 7.88
CA ASP A 44 3.58 4.83 8.08
C ASP A 44 4.56 4.78 9.25
N ILE A 45 5.77 5.33 9.06
CA ILE A 45 6.81 5.34 10.08
C ILE A 45 6.55 6.50 11.06
N SER A 46 5.85 6.20 12.15
CA SER A 46 5.63 7.16 13.22
C SER A 46 6.94 7.56 13.89
N GLY A 47 7.10 8.86 14.15
CA GLY A 47 8.30 9.46 14.72
C GLY A 47 9.37 9.84 13.68
N PHE A 48 9.23 9.40 12.42
CA PHE A 48 10.22 9.71 11.37
C PHE A 48 10.28 11.18 11.03
N THR A 49 9.14 11.89 10.90
CA THR A 49 9.14 13.31 10.55
C THR A 49 10.02 14.11 11.54
N SER A 50 9.78 13.97 12.84
CA SER A 50 10.55 14.65 13.89
C SER A 50 12.02 14.20 13.95
N LEU A 51 12.29 12.92 13.67
CA LEU A 51 13.64 12.39 13.59
C LEU A 51 14.41 13.02 12.41
N SER A 52 13.77 13.11 11.23
CA SER A 52 14.38 13.61 10.00
C SER A 52 14.76 15.08 10.06
N GLU A 53 14.02 15.90 10.83
CA GLU A 53 14.33 17.32 11.04
C GLU A 53 15.63 17.56 11.82
N LYS A 54 16.12 16.54 12.55
CA LYS A 54 17.31 16.63 13.40
C LYS A 54 18.53 15.91 12.80
N MET A 55 18.35 15.27 11.65
CA MET A 55 19.37 14.48 10.97
C MET A 55 19.88 15.21 9.74
N MET A 56 21.14 14.97 9.39
CA MET A 56 21.65 15.39 8.08
C MET A 56 21.01 14.55 6.98
N ALA A 57 20.91 15.11 5.76
CA ALA A 57 20.24 14.45 4.64
C ALA A 57 20.81 13.06 4.34
N GLU A 58 22.12 12.89 4.44
CA GLU A 58 22.83 11.61 4.25
C GLU A 58 22.43 10.57 5.30
N GLU A 59 22.23 10.99 6.56
CA GLU A 59 21.82 10.10 7.64
C GLU A 59 20.36 9.66 7.46
N VAL A 60 19.49 10.59 7.03
CA VAL A 60 18.08 10.30 6.72
C VAL A 60 18.01 9.27 5.58
N MET A 61 18.78 9.49 4.51
CA MET A 61 18.83 8.55 3.39
C MET A 61 19.40 7.19 3.81
N GLY A 62 20.45 7.17 4.64
CA GLY A 62 20.98 5.94 5.21
C GLY A 62 19.94 5.17 6.04
N PHE A 63 19.11 5.87 6.82
CA PHE A 63 17.99 5.29 7.57
C PHE A 63 16.92 4.70 6.65
N LEU A 64 16.41 5.50 5.72
CA LEU A 64 15.36 5.06 4.81
C LEU A 64 15.81 3.88 3.94
N ASN A 65 17.06 3.87 3.47
CA ASN A 65 17.59 2.76 2.69
C ASN A 65 17.60 1.45 3.50
N GLU A 66 18.08 1.47 4.74
CA GLU A 66 18.08 0.27 5.59
C GLU A 66 16.65 -0.21 5.88
N VAL A 67 15.73 0.70 6.19
CA VAL A 67 14.32 0.36 6.44
C VAL A 67 13.68 -0.25 5.19
N TYR A 68 13.78 0.43 4.03
CA TYR A 68 13.12 -0.02 2.82
C TYR A 68 13.73 -1.29 2.22
N GLU A 69 15.05 -1.51 2.37
CA GLU A 69 15.67 -2.78 1.97
C GLU A 69 15.12 -3.97 2.75
N ASN A 70 14.92 -3.82 4.07
CA ASN A 70 14.33 -4.87 4.90
C ASN A 70 12.84 -5.04 4.59
N PHE A 71 12.09 -3.94 4.48
CA PHE A 71 10.67 -3.97 4.16
C PHE A 71 10.40 -4.66 2.83
N VAL A 72 11.16 -4.35 1.77
CA VAL A 72 11.01 -5.00 0.46
C VAL A 72 11.23 -6.51 0.54
N LYS A 73 12.24 -6.95 1.31
CA LYS A 73 12.50 -8.39 1.53
C LYS A 73 11.34 -9.06 2.26
N THR A 74 10.83 -8.44 3.32
CA THR A 74 9.72 -8.97 4.12
C THR A 74 8.40 -8.98 3.35
N ILE A 75 8.07 -7.91 2.63
CA ILE A 75 6.91 -7.86 1.73
C ILE A 75 7.01 -8.98 0.69
N GLY A 76 8.18 -9.17 0.08
CA GLY A 76 8.44 -10.21 -0.91
C GLY A 76 8.28 -11.63 -0.35
N LYS A 77 8.77 -11.89 0.87
CA LYS A 77 8.60 -13.16 1.61
C LYS A 77 7.13 -13.57 1.72
N TYR A 78 6.23 -12.61 1.93
CA TYR A 78 4.79 -12.82 2.01
C TYR A 78 4.04 -12.63 0.68
N LYS A 79 4.75 -12.65 -0.45
CA LYS A 79 4.20 -12.49 -1.80
C LYS A 79 3.46 -11.17 -2.03
N GLY A 80 3.71 -10.17 -1.19
CA GLY A 80 3.24 -8.80 -1.40
C GLY A 80 4.04 -8.10 -2.48
N MET A 81 3.48 -6.99 -2.97
CA MET A 81 4.10 -6.08 -3.91
C MET A 81 4.15 -4.70 -3.29
N LEU A 82 5.35 -4.15 -3.10
CA LEU A 82 5.50 -2.72 -2.79
C LEU A 82 5.04 -1.93 -4.01
N TYR A 83 3.87 -1.32 -3.91
CA TYR A 83 3.23 -0.58 -5.00
C TYR A 83 3.80 0.83 -5.11
N GLN A 84 3.88 1.54 -3.98
CA GLN A 84 4.33 2.93 -3.94
C GLN A 84 4.93 3.27 -2.58
N ILE A 85 5.88 4.20 -2.57
CA ILE A 85 6.38 4.90 -1.38
C ILE A 85 5.88 6.35 -1.48
N ILE A 86 5.32 6.88 -0.41
CA ILE A 86 4.79 8.25 -0.32
C ILE A 86 5.41 8.88 0.93
N GLY A 87 6.55 9.55 0.77
CA GLY A 87 7.32 10.04 1.92
C GLY A 87 7.90 8.89 2.75
N ASP A 88 7.47 8.79 3.99
CA ASP A 88 7.78 7.75 4.99
C ASP A 88 6.70 6.66 5.10
N GLU A 89 5.70 6.72 4.22
CA GLU A 89 4.65 5.74 4.12
C GLU A 89 4.89 4.77 2.95
N ILE A 90 4.58 3.50 3.14
CA ILE A 90 4.53 2.50 2.09
C ILE A 90 3.10 2.06 1.78
N VAL A 91 2.83 1.79 0.51
CA VAL A 91 1.61 1.16 0.02
C VAL A 91 1.96 -0.20 -0.57
N VAL A 92 1.36 -1.25 -0.01
CA VAL A 92 1.62 -2.64 -0.37
C VAL A 92 0.34 -3.30 -0.83
N ILE A 93 0.43 -4.09 -1.90
CA ILE A 93 -0.69 -4.85 -2.45
C ILE A 93 -0.39 -6.34 -2.33
N PHE A 94 -1.36 -7.11 -1.81
CA PHE A 94 -1.32 -8.57 -1.82
C PHE A 94 -2.46 -9.13 -2.68
N GLY A 95 -2.25 -10.32 -3.24
CA GLY A 95 -3.17 -10.97 -4.16
C GLY A 95 -2.95 -10.61 -5.64
N TYR A 96 -2.00 -9.72 -5.94
CA TYR A 96 -1.59 -9.38 -7.30
C TYR A 96 -0.10 -9.00 -7.35
N PRO A 97 0.65 -9.34 -8.42
CA PRO A 97 0.27 -10.21 -9.54
C PRO A 97 0.17 -11.69 -9.14
N ARG A 98 0.67 -12.03 -7.94
CA ARG A 98 0.66 -13.39 -7.40
C ARG A 98 -0.62 -13.60 -6.60
N GLY A 99 -1.66 -14.09 -7.26
CA GLY A 99 -2.91 -14.48 -6.61
C GLY A 99 -2.70 -15.56 -5.54
N SER A 100 -3.37 -15.43 -4.40
CA SER A 100 -3.35 -16.40 -3.30
C SER A 100 -4.60 -16.26 -2.45
N GLY A 101 -5.28 -17.37 -2.15
CA GLY A 101 -6.40 -17.39 -1.19
C GLY A 101 -5.96 -17.01 0.24
N PHE A 102 -4.66 -17.10 0.53
CA PHE A 102 -4.07 -16.72 1.81
C PHE A 102 -3.53 -15.29 1.84
N ALA A 103 -3.78 -14.47 0.80
CA ALA A 103 -3.33 -13.07 0.77
C ALA A 103 -3.73 -12.26 2.03
N PRO A 104 -4.93 -12.41 2.63
CA PRO A 104 -5.27 -11.75 3.90
C PRO A 104 -4.34 -12.15 5.06
N HIS A 105 -4.03 -13.44 5.16
CA HIS A 105 -3.17 -14.00 6.22
C HIS A 105 -1.72 -13.53 6.03
N MET A 106 -1.23 -13.57 4.79
CA MET A 106 0.10 -13.09 4.42
C MET A 106 0.27 -11.60 4.71
N ALA A 107 -0.77 -10.78 4.49
CA ALA A 107 -0.73 -9.36 4.84
C ALA A 107 -0.59 -9.14 6.36
N LEU A 108 -1.31 -9.89 7.19
CA LEU A 108 -1.19 -9.79 8.65
C LEU A 108 0.20 -10.23 9.15
N LEU A 109 0.73 -11.32 8.61
CA LEU A 109 2.08 -11.81 8.95
C LEU A 109 3.17 -10.84 8.46
N ALA A 110 2.99 -10.22 7.30
CA ALA A 110 3.89 -9.17 6.82
C ALA A 110 3.87 -7.96 7.75
N ALA A 111 2.70 -7.53 8.22
CA ALA A 111 2.60 -6.40 9.15
C ALA A 111 3.37 -6.63 10.46
N ASP A 112 3.27 -7.84 11.00
CA ASP A 112 4.02 -8.26 12.20
C ASP A 112 5.54 -8.20 11.98
N ASP A 113 6.03 -8.81 10.89
CA ASP A 113 7.46 -8.81 10.57
C ASP A 113 7.99 -7.39 10.27
N LEU A 114 7.22 -6.55 9.56
CA LEU A 114 7.60 -5.15 9.28
C LEU A 114 7.76 -4.34 10.57
N LEU A 115 6.84 -4.52 11.53
CA LEU A 115 6.92 -3.86 12.83
C LEU A 115 8.18 -4.29 13.58
N LYS A 116 8.43 -5.61 13.65
CA LYS A 116 9.62 -6.18 14.31
C LYS A 116 10.92 -5.68 13.67
N GLU A 117 10.96 -5.57 12.35
CA GLU A 117 12.11 -5.05 11.62
C GLU A 117 12.39 -3.59 11.98
N LEU A 118 11.38 -2.71 11.94
CA LEU A 118 11.57 -1.30 12.27
C LEU A 118 12.03 -1.11 13.72
N LEU A 119 11.39 -1.82 14.66
CA LEU A 119 11.79 -1.78 16.08
C LEU A 119 13.22 -2.29 16.28
N SER A 120 13.64 -3.31 15.52
CA SER A 120 15.02 -3.79 15.57
C SER A 120 16.00 -2.76 15.00
N ILE A 121 15.67 -2.05 13.93
CA ILE A 121 16.52 -1.02 13.33
C ILE A 121 16.65 0.15 14.32
N GLY A 122 15.54 0.60 14.92
CA GLY A 122 15.55 1.66 15.92
C GLY A 122 16.46 1.35 17.11
N LYS A 123 16.40 0.10 17.63
CA LYS A 123 17.30 -0.37 18.69
C LYS A 123 18.76 -0.43 18.24
N LYS A 124 19.05 -0.98 17.05
CA LYS A 124 20.44 -1.12 16.54
C LYS A 124 21.12 0.22 16.32
N ARG A 125 20.34 1.24 15.93
CA ARG A 125 20.83 2.60 15.68
C ARG A 125 20.84 3.49 16.92
N ASP A 126 20.38 2.99 18.06
CA ASP A 126 20.25 3.75 19.31
C ASP A 126 19.53 5.10 19.09
N LEU A 127 18.40 5.05 18.37
CA LEU A 127 17.63 6.25 18.04
C LEU A 127 17.08 6.90 19.31
N LYS A 128 17.29 8.21 19.46
CA LYS A 128 16.77 8.99 20.59
C LYS A 128 15.25 9.07 20.57
N GLU A 129 14.67 9.14 19.38
CA GLU A 129 13.23 9.08 19.14
C GLU A 129 12.77 7.63 18.94
N THR A 130 11.68 7.26 19.61
CA THR A 130 11.04 5.97 19.35
C THR A 130 10.39 6.01 17.97
N VAL A 131 10.84 5.12 17.08
CA VAL A 131 10.19 4.86 15.80
C VAL A 131 9.20 3.70 15.93
N GLY A 132 8.10 3.77 15.20
CA GLY A 132 7.08 2.74 15.18
C GLY A 132 6.30 2.74 13.88
N LEU A 133 5.39 1.78 13.72
CA LEU A 133 4.51 1.72 12.55
C LEU A 133 3.05 1.93 12.93
N LYS A 134 2.35 2.75 12.16
CA LYS A 134 0.89 2.77 12.11
C LYS A 134 0.47 2.02 10.85
N ILE A 135 -0.31 0.95 10.97
CA ILE A 135 -0.65 0.09 9.82
C ILE A 135 -2.17 -0.01 9.65
N GLY A 136 -2.64 0.21 8.43
CA GLY A 136 -4.02 -0.03 8.01
C GLY A 136 -4.09 -1.05 6.87
N ILE A 137 -4.87 -2.12 7.03
CA ILE A 137 -5.00 -3.19 6.04
C ILE A 137 -6.47 -3.38 5.65
N VAL A 138 -6.77 -3.32 4.36
CA VAL A 138 -8.13 -3.52 3.86
C VAL A 138 -8.20 -4.54 2.75
N GLN A 139 -9.29 -5.32 2.73
CA GLN A 139 -9.63 -6.18 1.61
C GLN A 139 -10.70 -5.50 0.76
N GLU A 140 -10.41 -5.20 -0.50
CA GLU A 140 -11.33 -4.48 -1.39
C GLU A 140 -11.30 -5.04 -2.82
N PRO A 141 -12.43 -4.97 -3.54
CA PRO A 141 -12.43 -5.18 -4.98
C PRO A 141 -11.60 -4.09 -5.67
N ALA A 142 -10.86 -4.49 -6.68
CA ALA A 142 -10.03 -3.61 -7.49
C ALA A 142 -10.13 -4.00 -8.95
N TRP A 143 -10.29 -3.01 -9.81
CA TRP A 143 -10.28 -3.18 -11.25
C TRP A 143 -8.90 -2.81 -11.77
N ILE A 144 -8.24 -3.80 -12.36
CA ILE A 144 -6.85 -3.71 -12.81
C ILE A 144 -6.83 -3.64 -14.34
N TYR A 145 -6.15 -2.63 -14.88
CA TYR A 145 -5.71 -2.59 -16.27
C TYR A 145 -4.19 -2.62 -16.33
N LYS A 146 -3.64 -3.65 -16.97
CA LYS A 146 -2.20 -3.81 -17.22
C LYS A 146 -1.83 -2.99 -18.44
N MET A 147 -1.06 -1.92 -18.26
CA MET A 147 -0.42 -1.24 -19.40
C MET A 147 0.75 -2.11 -19.89
N LYS A 148 0.97 -2.18 -21.20
CA LYS A 148 2.07 -2.99 -21.75
C LYS A 148 3.42 -2.41 -21.27
N GLY A 149 4.26 -3.22 -20.62
CA GLY A 149 5.59 -2.78 -20.19
C GLY A 149 6.07 -3.50 -18.93
N GLN A 150 5.59 -3.09 -17.75
CA GLN A 150 6.07 -3.59 -16.45
C GLN A 150 4.96 -3.77 -15.40
N LEU A 151 5.28 -4.51 -14.32
CA LEU A 151 4.38 -4.74 -13.17
C LEU A 151 3.97 -3.45 -12.44
N LYS A 152 4.71 -2.35 -12.61
CA LYS A 152 4.41 -1.04 -12.04
C LYS A 152 3.47 -0.21 -12.92
N ASP A 153 3.29 -0.58 -14.18
CA ASP A 153 2.42 0.12 -15.13
C ASP A 153 0.99 -0.42 -15.06
N VAL A 154 0.43 -0.46 -13.85
CA VAL A 154 -0.91 -1.00 -13.60
C VAL A 154 -1.83 0.12 -13.16
N PHE A 155 -2.91 0.32 -13.90
CA PHE A 155 -3.96 1.21 -13.50
C PHE A 155 -4.94 0.46 -12.59
N ILE A 156 -5.08 0.93 -11.34
CA ILE A 156 -5.92 0.29 -10.32
C ILE A 156 -7.05 1.26 -9.94
N VAL A 157 -8.29 0.86 -10.19
CA VAL A 157 -9.48 1.57 -9.71
C VAL A 157 -10.03 0.81 -8.50
N THR A 158 -10.05 1.45 -7.34
CA THR A 158 -10.50 0.84 -6.09
C THR A 158 -10.76 1.88 -5.01
N GLN A 159 -11.54 1.53 -3.98
CA GLN A 159 -11.61 2.28 -2.72
C GLN A 159 -10.51 1.86 -1.73
N GLY A 160 -9.78 0.77 -2.01
CA GLY A 160 -8.75 0.20 -1.15
C GLY A 160 -7.71 1.21 -0.67
N PHE A 161 -7.22 2.09 -1.56
CA PHE A 161 -6.25 3.12 -1.20
C PHE A 161 -6.77 4.12 -0.16
N ARG A 162 -8.01 4.59 -0.31
CA ARG A 162 -8.62 5.55 0.64
C ARG A 162 -8.96 4.87 1.97
N LYS A 163 -9.46 3.64 1.92
CA LYS A 163 -9.84 2.88 3.12
C LYS A 163 -8.62 2.45 3.94
N SER A 164 -7.54 1.99 3.31
CA SER A 164 -6.29 1.66 4.03
C SER A 164 -5.67 2.89 4.66
N GLN A 165 -5.71 4.05 3.98
CA GLN A 165 -5.26 5.31 4.56
C GLN A 165 -6.10 5.73 5.77
N ALA A 166 -7.42 5.61 5.68
CA ALA A 166 -8.31 5.94 6.80
C ALA A 166 -8.00 5.08 8.03
N LEU A 167 -7.80 3.77 7.86
CA LEU A 167 -7.40 2.90 8.96
C LEU A 167 -5.99 3.24 9.48
N GLN A 168 -5.00 3.39 8.61
CA GLN A 168 -3.63 3.71 9.01
C GLN A 168 -3.55 5.01 9.84
N LYS A 169 -4.25 6.07 9.42
CA LYS A 169 -4.25 7.35 10.15
C LYS A 169 -4.83 7.25 11.56
N ASN A 170 -5.83 6.39 11.74
CA ASN A 170 -6.49 6.18 13.03
C ASN A 170 -5.85 5.04 13.86
N ALA A 171 -4.85 4.34 13.33
CA ALA A 171 -4.11 3.35 14.10
C ALA A 171 -3.27 4.04 15.17
N GLU A 172 -3.13 3.43 16.34
CA GLU A 172 -2.12 3.85 17.31
C GLU A 172 -0.72 3.37 16.88
N ILE A 173 0.32 3.98 17.43
CA ILE A 173 1.70 3.58 17.13
C ILE A 173 1.89 2.10 17.51
N ASN A 174 2.50 1.33 16.61
CA ASN A 174 2.75 -0.12 16.70
C ASN A 174 1.49 -0.99 16.68
N THR A 175 0.38 -0.47 16.16
CA THR A 175 -0.86 -1.24 15.98
C THR A 175 -1.20 -1.46 14.51
N VAL A 176 -2.03 -2.49 14.27
CA VAL A 176 -2.50 -2.88 12.95
C VAL A 176 -4.03 -2.87 12.95
N LEU A 177 -4.62 -1.94 12.21
CA LEU A 177 -6.07 -1.88 12.03
C LEU A 177 -6.48 -2.57 10.73
N VAL A 178 -7.57 -3.36 10.81
CA VAL A 178 -8.13 -4.08 9.66
C VAL A 178 -9.62 -3.85 9.50
N CYS A 179 -10.10 -3.87 8.26
CA CYS A 179 -11.53 -3.75 7.99
C CYS A 179 -12.31 -5.06 8.26
N GLY A 180 -13.62 -4.94 8.47
CA GLY A 180 -14.47 -6.05 8.91
C GLY A 180 -14.46 -7.31 8.02
N ASN A 181 -14.36 -7.19 6.70
CA ASN A 181 -14.30 -8.36 5.81
C ASN A 181 -12.94 -9.10 5.90
N LEU A 182 -11.83 -8.38 6.13
CA LEU A 182 -10.52 -8.98 6.35
C LEU A 182 -10.52 -9.71 7.69
N HIS A 183 -11.00 -9.07 8.75
CA HIS A 183 -11.25 -9.71 10.05
C HIS A 183 -12.11 -10.98 9.89
N ALA A 184 -13.27 -10.89 9.24
CA ALA A 184 -14.16 -12.04 9.06
C ALA A 184 -13.48 -13.24 8.36
N SER A 185 -12.59 -12.97 7.40
CA SER A 185 -11.85 -14.01 6.66
C SER A 185 -10.64 -14.59 7.39
N THR A 186 -10.20 -13.97 8.50
CA THR A 186 -8.94 -14.32 9.19
C THR A 186 -9.11 -14.57 10.70
N LYS A 187 -10.26 -14.26 11.29
CA LYS A 187 -10.57 -14.41 12.73
C LYS A 187 -10.42 -15.81 13.31
N SER A 188 -10.44 -16.84 12.46
CA SER A 188 -10.19 -18.23 12.89
C SER A 188 -8.70 -18.52 13.15
N PHE A 189 -7.79 -17.66 12.68
CA PHE A 189 -6.34 -17.85 12.76
C PHE A 189 -5.64 -16.81 13.62
N PHE A 190 -6.25 -15.63 13.78
CA PHE A 190 -5.67 -14.49 14.48
C PHE A 190 -6.64 -13.92 15.51
N VAL A 191 -6.09 -13.22 16.50
CA VAL A 191 -6.85 -12.59 17.57
C VAL A 191 -7.06 -11.12 17.22
N PHE A 192 -8.27 -10.62 17.44
CA PHE A 192 -8.64 -9.24 17.16
C PHE A 192 -9.42 -8.64 18.32
N GLN A 193 -9.33 -7.32 18.42
CA GLN A 193 -10.20 -6.52 19.27
C GLN A 193 -11.01 -5.56 18.38
N GLU A 194 -12.31 -5.46 18.62
CA GLU A 194 -13.14 -4.47 17.95
C GLU A 194 -12.82 -3.07 18.51
N VAL A 195 -12.53 -2.11 17.62
CA VAL A 195 -12.17 -0.74 18.00
C VAL A 195 -13.17 0.30 17.49
N GLY A 196 -14.29 -0.17 16.92
CA GLY A 196 -15.40 0.66 16.44
C GLY A 196 -15.33 0.91 14.94
N GLU A 197 -15.72 2.11 14.53
CA GLU A 197 -15.87 2.48 13.13
C GLU A 197 -15.20 3.82 12.84
N PHE A 198 -14.38 3.87 11.78
CA PHE A 198 -13.69 5.08 11.38
C PHE A 198 -14.36 5.71 10.16
N VAL A 199 -14.64 7.01 10.27
CA VAL A 199 -15.25 7.82 9.21
C VAL A 199 -14.18 8.66 8.52
N HIS A 200 -14.14 8.60 7.19
CA HIS A 200 -13.25 9.44 6.37
C HIS A 200 -13.98 10.01 5.16
N GLY A 201 -14.51 11.22 5.31
CA GLY A 201 -15.45 11.81 4.35
C GLY A 201 -16.77 11.05 4.36
N SER A 202 -17.18 10.51 3.20
CA SER A 202 -18.39 9.68 3.07
C SER A 202 -18.16 8.18 3.34
N LEU A 203 -16.93 7.78 3.67
CA LEU A 203 -16.58 6.38 3.93
C LEU A 203 -16.71 6.07 5.41
N SER A 204 -17.34 4.95 5.72
CA SER A 204 -17.47 4.39 7.07
C SER A 204 -16.87 2.98 7.06
N ILE A 205 -15.94 2.71 7.97
CA ILE A 205 -15.13 1.48 7.96
C ILE A 205 -15.13 0.85 9.35
N PRO A 206 -15.91 -0.21 9.59
CA PRO A 206 -15.79 -1.02 10.80
C PRO A 206 -14.37 -1.59 10.90
N ALA A 207 -13.76 -1.37 12.05
CA ALA A 207 -12.34 -1.61 12.26
C ALA A 207 -12.09 -2.51 13.46
N TYR A 208 -11.08 -3.35 13.29
CA TYR A 208 -10.62 -4.32 14.26
C TYR A 208 -9.11 -4.16 14.38
N GLU A 209 -8.61 -4.09 15.60
CA GLU A 209 -7.19 -4.15 15.87
C GLU A 209 -6.73 -5.61 15.87
N TYR A 210 -5.72 -5.91 15.06
CA TYR A 210 -5.05 -7.20 15.08
C TYR A 210 -4.06 -7.27 16.25
N ILE A 211 -4.27 -8.24 17.14
CA ILE A 211 -3.42 -8.44 18.31
C ILE A 211 -2.15 -9.20 17.91
N ILE A 212 -1.04 -8.48 17.86
CA ILE A 212 0.28 -8.99 17.50
C ILE A 212 0.78 -9.94 18.61
N LYS A 213 1.18 -11.15 18.24
CA LYS A 213 1.76 -12.11 19.19
C LYS A 213 3.24 -11.80 19.43
N GLY A 214 3.56 -11.31 20.63
CA GLY A 214 4.92 -11.26 21.17
C GLY A 214 5.77 -10.07 20.73
N THR A 215 5.36 -8.87 21.14
CA THR A 215 6.28 -7.73 21.34
C THR A 215 6.82 -7.71 22.75
#